data_AF-A0A6J7ZP16-F1
#
_entry.id   AF-A0A6J7ZP16-F1
#
_cell.length_a   1.000
_cell.length_b   1.000
_cell.length_c   1.000
_cell.angle_alpha   90.00
_cell.angle_beta   90.00
_cell.angle_gamma   90.00
#
_symmetry.space_group_name_H-M   'P 1'
#
loop_
_entity.id
_entity.type
_entity.pdbx_description
1 polymer ?
#
loop_
_entity_poly.entity_id
_entity_poly.type
_entity_poly.pdbx_seq_one_letter_code
_entity_poly.pdbx_strand_id
1 'polypeptide(L)'
;MDRLNYWQLPGLENIYLEDSYVLGIKTDTSIEFFLEAILTENHPLYTSPLPGEQYCYRSITLKFPHPQTYNLTLNKMLPIVDPDGTWDYGNIDEFFLENEAYHLIGEWGELTIVSDSPIIEFDSNFSITNSDFLQKTISFEKIKDIYSTLIDENVKSLSINFSVLAMR
;
A
#
# COMPACT_ATOMS: atom_id res chain seq x y z
N MET A 1 -15.13 -22.09 0.70
CA MET A 1 -15.41 -20.73 1.20
C MET A 1 -15.23 -19.80 0.02
N ASP A 2 -16.12 -18.83 -0.12
CA ASP A 2 -16.17 -17.99 -1.31
C ASP A 2 -15.26 -16.78 -1.10
N ARG A 3 -14.29 -16.62 -1.99
CA ARG A 3 -13.45 -15.41 -2.11
C ARG A 3 -14.32 -14.26 -2.60
N LEU A 4 -14.30 -13.13 -1.88
CA LEU A 4 -14.99 -11.90 -2.27
C LEU A 4 -13.96 -10.90 -2.78
N ASN A 5 -14.04 -10.51 -4.05
CA ASN A 5 -13.09 -9.56 -4.62
C ASN A 5 -13.38 -8.12 -4.17
N TYR A 6 -12.36 -7.26 -4.20
CA TYR A 6 -12.44 -5.91 -3.65
C TYR A 6 -13.54 -5.03 -4.27
N TRP A 7 -13.80 -5.16 -5.57
CA TRP A 7 -14.82 -4.38 -6.27
C TRP A 7 -16.26 -4.74 -5.83
N GLN A 8 -16.41 -5.75 -4.98
CA GLN A 8 -17.67 -6.13 -4.34
C GLN A 8 -17.77 -5.60 -2.91
N LEU A 9 -16.71 -4.97 -2.37
CA LEU A 9 -16.69 -4.34 -1.06
C LEU A 9 -17.27 -2.92 -1.15
N PRO A 10 -18.09 -2.50 -0.16
CA PRO A 10 -18.65 -1.15 -0.14
C PRO A 10 -17.56 -0.07 -0.16
N GLY A 11 -17.73 0.92 -1.04
CA GLY A 11 -16.83 2.05 -1.22
C GLY A 11 -15.69 1.81 -2.22
N LEU A 12 -15.48 0.57 -2.65
CA LEU A 12 -14.48 0.18 -3.65
C LEU A 12 -15.11 -0.10 -5.02
N GLU A 13 -16.43 0.00 -5.14
CA GLU A 13 -17.10 -0.14 -6.43
C GLU A 13 -16.63 0.97 -7.37
N ASN A 14 -16.34 0.61 -8.63
CA ASN A 14 -15.92 1.56 -9.66
C ASN A 14 -14.54 2.21 -9.41
N ILE A 15 -13.70 1.59 -8.59
CA ILE A 15 -12.26 1.87 -8.48
C ILE A 15 -11.52 0.70 -9.13
N TYR A 16 -10.51 0.98 -9.97
CA TYR A 16 -9.72 -0.06 -10.66
C TYR A 16 -8.28 -0.06 -10.15
N LEU A 17 -7.96 -1.01 -9.25
CA LEU A 17 -6.71 -1.01 -8.49
C LEU A 17 -5.50 -1.57 -9.24
N GLU A 18 -5.73 -2.43 -10.24
CA GLU A 18 -4.68 -3.16 -10.94
C GLU A 18 -3.81 -2.27 -11.85
N ASP A 19 -4.30 -1.09 -12.23
CA ASP A 19 -3.51 -0.02 -12.90
C ASP A 19 -3.37 1.25 -12.02
N SER A 20 -3.80 1.19 -10.75
CA SER A 20 -3.65 2.29 -9.78
C SER A 20 -2.30 2.21 -9.08
N TYR A 21 -1.72 3.36 -8.70
CA TYR A 21 -0.39 3.42 -8.12
C TYR A 21 -0.43 3.49 -6.59
N VAL A 22 0.39 2.67 -5.93
CA VAL A 22 0.65 2.78 -4.50
C VAL A 22 1.72 3.84 -4.26
N LEU A 23 1.34 4.92 -3.60
CA LEU A 23 2.22 6.05 -3.27
C LEU A 23 2.90 5.90 -1.91
N GLY A 24 2.40 5.00 -1.07
CA GLY A 24 3.01 4.68 0.22
C GLY A 24 2.08 3.89 1.14
N ILE A 25 2.67 3.34 2.19
CA ILE A 25 1.97 2.53 3.20
C ILE A 25 2.32 3.05 4.59
N LYS A 26 1.31 3.24 5.44
CA LYS A 26 1.46 3.63 6.86
C LYS A 26 0.86 2.55 7.76
N THR A 27 1.53 2.26 8.86
CA THR A 27 1.17 1.17 9.80
C THR A 27 1.22 1.64 11.26
N ASP A 28 0.46 2.68 11.58
CA ASP A 28 0.39 3.23 12.94
C ASP A 28 -0.84 2.68 13.67
N THR A 29 -1.85 3.51 13.91
CA THR A 29 -3.14 3.09 14.52
C THR A 29 -4.08 2.34 13.55
N SER A 30 -3.78 2.42 12.25
CA SER A 30 -4.44 1.77 11.12
C SER A 30 -3.41 1.35 10.09
N ILE A 31 -3.80 0.46 9.18
CA ILE A 31 -3.04 0.21 7.95
C ILE A 31 -3.66 1.02 6.83
N GLU A 32 -2.88 1.91 6.24
CA GLU A 32 -3.32 2.88 5.24
C GLU A 32 -2.44 2.77 4.00
N PHE A 33 -3.08 2.57 2.84
CA PHE A 33 -2.47 2.69 1.52
C PHE A 33 -2.83 4.06 0.96
N PHE A 34 -1.82 4.84 0.61
CA PHE A 34 -1.99 6.06 -0.17
C PHE A 34 -1.92 5.67 -1.63
N LEU A 35 -2.95 5.99 -2.39
CA LEU A 35 -3.07 5.57 -3.77
C LEU A 35 -3.30 6.78 -4.67
N GLU A 36 -2.74 6.73 -5.86
CA GLU A 36 -3.32 7.40 -7.01
C GLU A 36 -4.22 6.40 -7.74
N ALA A 37 -5.51 6.49 -7.45
CA ALA A 37 -6.48 5.49 -7.86
C ALA A 37 -7.22 5.88 -9.14
N ILE A 38 -7.46 4.88 -9.98
CA ILE A 38 -8.27 5.02 -11.18
C ILE A 38 -9.75 4.89 -10.82
N LEU A 39 -10.52 5.93 -11.15
CA LEU A 39 -11.97 5.87 -11.13
C LEU A 39 -12.50 5.42 -12.50
N THR A 40 -13.45 4.48 -12.50
CA THR A 40 -14.17 4.09 -13.72
C THR A 40 -15.33 5.05 -14.01
N GLU A 41 -15.85 5.03 -15.24
CA GLU A 41 -16.89 5.97 -15.72
C GLU A 41 -18.19 5.98 -14.88
N ASN A 42 -18.44 4.90 -14.13
CA ASN A 42 -19.62 4.78 -13.26
C ASN A 42 -19.41 5.38 -11.86
N HIS A 43 -18.18 5.77 -11.51
CA HIS A 43 -17.90 6.35 -10.21
C HIS A 43 -18.50 7.77 -10.10
N PRO A 44 -19.16 8.16 -9.00
CA PRO A 44 -19.79 9.48 -8.87
C PRO A 44 -18.85 10.68 -9.00
N LEU A 45 -17.57 10.49 -8.67
CA LEU A 45 -16.51 11.51 -8.77
C LEU A 45 -15.72 11.43 -10.09
N TYR A 46 -16.12 10.56 -11.02
CA TYR A 46 -15.48 10.42 -12.32
C TYR A 46 -15.58 11.72 -13.11
N THR A 47 -14.46 12.10 -13.72
CA THR A 47 -14.38 13.10 -14.78
C THR A 47 -13.61 12.50 -15.95
N SER A 48 -13.71 13.09 -17.13
CA SER A 48 -12.78 12.73 -18.21
C SER A 48 -11.32 12.91 -17.75
N PRO A 49 -10.40 12.03 -18.18
CA PRO A 49 -8.97 12.17 -17.91
C PRO A 49 -8.45 13.56 -18.32
N LEU A 50 -7.46 14.08 -17.60
CA LEU A 50 -6.81 15.34 -18.00
C LEU A 50 -5.98 15.13 -19.29
N PRO A 51 -5.66 16.20 -20.03
CA PRO A 51 -4.80 16.08 -21.21
C PRO A 51 -3.45 15.42 -20.87
N GLY A 52 -3.20 14.27 -21.47
CA GLY A 52 -1.97 13.48 -21.23
C GLY A 52 -2.15 12.32 -20.27
N GLU A 53 -3.27 12.24 -19.55
CA GLU A 53 -3.62 11.10 -18.72
C GLU A 53 -4.41 10.04 -19.50
N GLN A 54 -4.19 8.78 -19.16
CA GLN A 54 -4.96 7.66 -19.72
C GLN A 54 -6.31 7.46 -19.01
N TYR A 55 -6.36 7.76 -17.70
CA TYR A 55 -7.50 7.45 -16.84
C TYR A 55 -7.87 8.64 -15.93
N CYS A 56 -9.03 8.53 -15.26
CA CYS A 56 -9.45 9.50 -14.26
C CYS A 56 -8.77 9.16 -12.92
N TYR A 57 -7.57 9.69 -12.70
CA TYR A 57 -6.82 9.48 -11.46
C TYR A 57 -7.35 10.37 -10.32
N ARG A 58 -7.36 9.82 -9.10
CA ARG A 58 -7.67 10.53 -7.86
C ARG A 58 -6.79 10.05 -6.72
N SER A 59 -6.27 10.99 -5.93
CA SER A 59 -5.61 10.66 -4.67
C SER A 59 -6.63 10.13 -3.67
N ILE A 60 -6.43 8.92 -3.17
CA ILE A 60 -7.25 8.31 -2.13
C ILE A 60 -6.40 7.67 -1.03
N THR A 61 -7.00 7.50 0.13
CA THR A 61 -6.49 6.61 1.18
C THR A 61 -7.41 5.41 1.32
N LEU A 62 -6.88 4.22 1.06
CA LEU A 62 -7.52 2.96 1.41
C LEU A 62 -7.08 2.59 2.83
N LYS A 63 -8.01 2.63 3.77
CA LYS A 63 -7.77 2.46 5.19
C LYS A 63 -8.39 1.18 5.72
N PHE A 64 -7.62 0.43 6.49
CA PHE A 64 -8.08 -0.68 7.32
C PHE A 64 -8.10 -0.24 8.79
N PRO A 65 -9.28 0.11 9.33
CA PRO A 65 -9.41 0.58 10.70
C PRO A 65 -9.39 -0.57 11.70
N HIS A 66 -8.91 -0.29 12.91
CA HIS A 66 -8.88 -1.23 14.04
C HIS A 66 -8.31 -2.61 13.69
N PRO A 67 -7.07 -2.71 13.17
CA PRO A 67 -6.46 -3.99 12.84
C PRO A 67 -6.40 -4.88 14.09
N GLN A 68 -7.06 -6.05 14.06
CA GLN A 68 -6.95 -7.02 15.14
C GLN A 68 -5.69 -7.88 14.99
N THR A 69 -5.38 -8.30 13.76
CA THR A 69 -4.13 -8.96 13.39
C THR A 69 -3.72 -8.55 11.98
N TYR A 70 -2.42 -8.45 11.72
CA TYR A 70 -1.92 -8.27 10.36
C TYR A 70 -0.53 -8.87 10.18
N ASN A 71 -0.22 -9.24 8.94
CA ASN A 71 1.09 -9.57 8.46
C ASN A 71 1.35 -8.77 7.19
N LEU A 72 2.27 -7.81 7.27
CA LEU A 72 2.74 -7.00 6.14
C LEU A 72 4.18 -7.42 5.80
N THR A 73 4.38 -7.96 4.61
CA THR A 73 5.69 -8.30 4.08
C THR A 73 5.99 -7.39 2.90
N LEU A 74 7.00 -6.52 3.04
CA LEU A 74 7.41 -5.59 1.99
C LEU A 74 8.48 -6.22 1.10
N ASN A 75 8.33 -6.07 -0.21
CA ASN A 75 9.35 -6.45 -1.16
C ASN A 75 10.53 -5.46 -1.12
N LYS A 76 11.73 -5.95 -1.44
CA LYS A 76 12.90 -5.09 -1.62
C LYS A 76 12.84 -4.47 -3.00
N MET A 77 12.26 -3.28 -3.11
CA MET A 77 12.21 -2.51 -4.35
C MET A 77 12.66 -1.06 -4.11
N LEU A 78 13.15 -0.44 -5.17
CA LEU A 78 13.33 1.01 -5.23
C LEU A 78 12.08 1.59 -5.89
N PRO A 79 11.36 2.53 -5.24
CA PRO A 79 10.24 3.18 -5.89
C PRO A 79 10.70 3.97 -7.11
N ILE A 80 9.82 4.07 -8.10
CA ILE A 80 9.99 5.02 -9.20
C ILE A 80 9.56 6.39 -8.69
N VAL A 81 10.31 7.43 -9.05
CA VAL A 81 9.92 8.81 -8.78
C VAL A 81 9.36 9.38 -10.07
N ASP A 82 8.09 9.77 -10.04
CA ASP A 82 7.46 10.41 -11.18
C ASP A 82 7.99 11.83 -11.40
N PRO A 83 7.82 12.39 -12.60
CA PRO A 83 8.28 13.75 -12.91
C PRO A 83 7.72 14.84 -11.99
N ASP A 84 6.59 14.60 -11.33
CA ASP A 84 5.96 15.49 -10.36
C ASP A 84 6.46 15.28 -8.91
N GLY A 85 7.31 14.26 -8.69
CA GLY A 85 7.93 13.95 -7.40
C GLY A 85 7.14 12.97 -6.53
N THR A 86 6.05 12.37 -7.01
CA THR A 86 5.38 11.27 -6.30
C THR A 86 6.20 9.99 -6.39
N TRP A 87 6.05 9.15 -5.37
CA TRP A 87 6.65 7.82 -5.34
C TRP A 87 5.65 6.83 -5.90
N ASP A 88 6.12 5.89 -6.70
CA ASP A 88 5.35 4.76 -7.21
C ASP A 88 5.98 3.45 -6.73
N TYR A 89 5.22 2.69 -5.95
CA TYR A 89 5.57 1.37 -5.44
C TYR A 89 4.87 0.23 -6.21
N GLY A 90 4.35 0.53 -7.41
CA GLY A 90 3.57 -0.37 -8.24
C GLY A 90 2.11 -0.44 -7.79
N ASN A 91 1.40 -1.44 -8.28
CA ASN A 91 -0.06 -1.51 -8.17
C ASN A 91 -0.51 -2.48 -7.07
N ILE A 92 -1.83 -2.53 -6.84
CA ILE A 92 -2.45 -3.64 -6.08
C ILE A 92 -3.02 -4.63 -7.11
N ASP A 93 -2.29 -5.71 -7.34
CA ASP A 93 -2.61 -6.73 -8.34
C ASP A 93 -3.74 -7.66 -7.89
N GLU A 94 -3.79 -7.98 -6.60
CA GLU A 94 -4.90 -8.74 -6.01
C GLU A 94 -5.38 -8.07 -4.74
N PHE A 95 -6.70 -7.94 -4.60
CA PHE A 95 -7.35 -7.61 -3.35
C PHE A 95 -8.66 -8.39 -3.18
N PHE A 96 -8.74 -9.19 -2.11
CA PHE A 96 -9.92 -9.97 -1.77
C PHE A 96 -10.08 -10.18 -0.26
N LEU A 97 -11.30 -10.51 0.15
CA LEU A 97 -11.64 -11.01 1.47
C LEU A 97 -11.84 -12.53 1.39
N GLU A 98 -11.13 -13.27 2.23
CA GLU A 98 -11.28 -14.72 2.40
C GLU A 98 -11.07 -15.08 3.88
N ASN A 99 -11.93 -15.95 4.44
CA ASN A 99 -11.79 -16.42 5.82
C ASN A 99 -11.63 -15.30 6.87
N GLU A 100 -12.41 -14.22 6.72
CA GLU A 100 -12.40 -13.01 7.59
C GLU A 100 -11.14 -12.14 7.49
N ALA A 101 -10.19 -12.49 6.61
CA ALA A 101 -8.99 -11.71 6.36
C ALA A 101 -9.02 -11.05 4.97
N TYR A 102 -8.62 -9.78 4.92
CA TYR A 102 -8.31 -9.11 3.66
C TYR A 102 -6.89 -9.49 3.24
N HIS A 103 -6.75 -9.78 1.96
CA HIS A 103 -5.48 -10.12 1.31
C HIS A 103 -5.22 -9.11 0.21
N LEU A 104 -4.06 -8.45 0.26
CA LEU A 104 -3.61 -7.51 -0.75
C LEU A 104 -2.22 -7.93 -1.22
N ILE A 105 -2.02 -7.94 -2.53
CA ILE A 105 -0.77 -8.38 -3.17
C ILE A 105 -0.43 -7.37 -4.26
N GLY A 106 0.84 -7.00 -4.35
CA GLY A 106 1.37 -6.17 -5.43
C GLY A 106 2.90 -6.17 -5.45
N GLU A 107 3.49 -5.35 -6.31
CA GLU A 107 4.95 -5.21 -6.39
C GLU A 107 5.55 -4.74 -5.06
N TRP A 108 4.85 -3.85 -4.34
CA TRP A 108 5.22 -3.35 -3.01
C TRP A 108 5.31 -4.46 -1.94
N GLY A 109 4.64 -5.58 -2.13
CA GLY A 109 4.62 -6.69 -1.18
C GLY A 109 3.23 -7.28 -0.97
N GLU A 110 3.04 -7.86 0.20
CA GLU A 110 1.85 -8.62 0.57
C GLU A 110 1.34 -8.18 1.95
N LEU A 111 0.03 -7.99 2.05
CA LEU A 111 -0.68 -7.77 3.31
C LEU A 111 -1.75 -8.84 3.50
N THR A 112 -1.75 -9.46 4.68
CA THR A 112 -2.92 -10.20 5.19
C THR A 112 -3.36 -9.53 6.49
N ILE A 113 -4.62 -9.15 6.60
CA ILE A 113 -5.13 -8.37 7.74
C ILE A 113 -6.55 -8.77 8.12
N VAL A 114 -6.79 -8.91 9.41
CA VAL A 114 -8.14 -8.94 10.01
C VAL A 114 -8.38 -7.56 10.62
N SER A 115 -9.41 -6.88 10.15
CA SER A 115 -9.79 -5.53 10.57
C SER A 115 -11.29 -5.32 10.41
N ASP A 116 -11.78 -4.17 10.86
CA ASP A 116 -13.08 -3.66 10.41
C ASP A 116 -13.07 -3.43 8.88
N SER A 117 -14.24 -3.23 8.28
CA SER A 117 -14.37 -3.01 6.83
C SER A 117 -13.50 -1.85 6.34
N PRO A 118 -12.83 -2.00 5.17
CA PRO A 118 -11.99 -0.96 4.62
C PRO A 118 -12.81 0.29 4.27
N ILE A 119 -12.17 1.45 4.39
CA ILE A 119 -12.76 2.76 4.13
C ILE A 119 -11.92 3.47 3.08
N ILE A 120 -12.59 4.14 2.13
CA ILE A 120 -11.95 5.04 1.16
C ILE A 120 -12.15 6.49 1.59
N GLU A 121 -11.06 7.23 1.68
CA GLU A 121 -11.06 8.67 1.89
C GLU A 121 -10.46 9.36 0.66
N PHE A 122 -11.18 10.34 0.08
CA PHE A 122 -10.72 11.12 -1.07
C PHE A 122 -10.00 12.39 -0.63
N ASP A 123 -8.99 12.81 -1.40
CA ASP A 123 -8.31 14.10 -1.25
C ASP A 123 -7.76 14.36 0.16
N SER A 124 -7.38 13.30 0.89
CA SER A 124 -6.71 13.44 2.17
C SER A 124 -5.35 14.09 1.95
N ASN A 125 -5.06 15.17 2.68
CA ASN A 125 -3.80 15.92 2.57
C ASN A 125 -2.61 15.00 2.90
N PHE A 126 -2.00 14.42 1.88
CA PHE A 126 -0.82 13.58 2.01
C PHE A 126 0.40 14.47 2.25
N SER A 127 0.94 14.43 3.48
CA SER A 127 2.27 14.95 3.76
C SER A 127 3.22 13.78 4.01
N ILE A 128 4.10 13.54 3.04
CA ILE A 128 5.15 12.50 3.04
C ILE A 128 6.07 12.59 4.27
N THR A 129 6.08 13.73 4.97
CA THR A 129 6.99 13.99 6.10
C THR A 129 6.83 13.05 7.29
N ASN A 130 5.72 12.30 7.40
CA ASN A 130 5.42 11.44 8.55
C ASN A 130 5.24 9.94 8.22
N SER A 131 5.68 9.45 7.06
CA SER A 131 5.59 8.00 6.79
C SER A 131 6.71 7.25 7.52
N ASP A 132 6.34 6.30 8.39
CA ASP A 132 7.27 5.38 9.04
C ASP A 132 8.05 4.52 8.01
N PHE A 133 7.47 4.34 6.83
CA PHE A 133 8.08 3.71 5.67
C PHE A 133 9.38 4.40 5.27
N LEU A 134 9.39 5.74 5.15
CA LEU A 134 10.59 6.49 4.81
C LEU A 134 11.61 6.48 5.94
N GLN A 135 11.20 6.54 7.21
CA GLN A 135 12.14 6.48 8.33
C GLN A 135 12.88 5.13 8.37
N LYS A 136 12.19 4.02 8.07
CA LYS A 136 12.81 2.70 7.97
C LYS A 136 13.70 2.56 6.72
N THR A 137 13.24 2.97 5.54
CA THR A 137 14.02 2.88 4.29
C THR A 137 15.28 3.77 4.31
N ILE A 138 15.16 5.01 4.79
CA ILE A 138 16.30 5.94 5.00
C ILE A 138 17.27 5.36 6.04
N SER A 139 16.76 4.67 7.07
CA SER A 139 17.60 3.98 8.04
C SER A 139 18.36 2.81 7.41
N PHE A 140 17.73 2.02 6.54
CA PHE A 140 18.40 0.94 5.80
C PHE A 140 19.50 1.47 4.87
N GLU A 141 19.26 2.56 4.15
CA GLU A 141 20.25 3.20 3.27
C GLU A 141 21.42 3.77 4.08
N LYS A 142 21.15 4.46 5.20
CA LYS A 142 22.20 4.92 6.11
C LYS A 142 23.02 3.79 6.73
N ILE A 143 22.39 2.66 7.07
CA ILE A 143 23.09 1.47 7.58
C ILE A 143 24.01 0.88 6.50
N LYS A 144 23.58 0.90 5.23
CA LYS A 144 24.37 0.41 4.09
C LYS A 144 25.62 1.27 3.86
N ASP A 145 25.51 2.58 4.02
CA ASP A 145 26.65 3.51 3.90
C ASP A 145 27.64 3.36 5.07
N ILE A 146 27.15 3.10 6.29
CA ILE A 146 27.99 2.96 7.49
C ILE A 146 28.74 1.62 7.52
N TYR A 147 28.17 0.54 6.97
CA TYR A 147 28.74 -0.81 7.03
C TYR A 147 29.06 -1.41 5.65
N SER A 148 29.39 -0.56 4.68
CA SER A 148 29.70 -0.97 3.29
C SER A 148 30.78 -2.06 3.16
N THR A 149 31.62 -2.26 4.19
CA THR A 149 32.69 -3.27 4.25
C THR A 149 32.34 -4.57 4.98
N LEU A 150 31.16 -4.69 5.61
CA LEU A 150 30.70 -5.92 6.26
C LEU A 150 29.66 -6.71 5.42
N ILE A 151 29.26 -6.16 4.27
CA ILE A 151 28.29 -6.77 3.36
C ILE A 151 29.05 -7.64 2.36
N ASP A 152 29.85 -8.58 2.84
CA ASP A 152 30.31 -9.69 2.01
C ASP A 152 29.73 -11.00 2.54
N GLU A 153 29.00 -11.65 1.65
CA GLU A 153 28.49 -13.03 1.66
C GLU A 153 27.37 -13.46 2.66
N ASN A 154 27.12 -12.79 3.79
CA ASN A 154 26.19 -13.32 4.81
C ASN A 154 24.74 -12.77 4.82
N VAL A 155 24.33 -11.88 3.90
CA VAL A 155 22.98 -11.28 3.88
C VAL A 155 22.00 -12.01 2.94
N LYS A 156 22.26 -13.28 2.61
CA LYS A 156 21.28 -14.12 1.88
C LYS A 156 20.18 -14.74 2.76
N SER A 157 20.24 -14.61 4.10
CA SER A 157 19.37 -15.39 5.00
C SER A 157 18.64 -14.62 6.11
N LEU A 158 18.61 -13.28 6.10
CA LEU A 158 17.83 -12.53 7.10
C LEU A 158 16.35 -12.42 6.69
N SER A 159 15.63 -13.53 6.85
CA SER A 159 14.17 -13.54 7.00
C SER A 159 13.84 -13.04 8.41
N ILE A 160 13.39 -11.80 8.52
CA ILE A 160 12.92 -11.24 9.80
C ILE A 160 11.41 -11.49 9.88
N ASN A 161 11.02 -12.55 10.60
CA ASN A 161 9.63 -12.78 11.00
C ASN A 161 9.23 -11.73 12.04
N PHE A 162 8.28 -10.86 11.72
CA PHE A 162 7.63 -9.99 12.70
C PHE A 162 6.35 -10.64 13.21
N SER A 163 6.47 -11.49 14.22
CA SER A 163 5.33 -11.88 15.06
C SER A 163 5.08 -10.75 16.07
N VAL A 164 4.24 -9.77 15.72
CA VAL A 164 3.82 -8.76 16.71
C VAL A 164 2.70 -9.35 17.56
N LEU A 165 3.06 -9.74 18.79
CA LEU A 165 2.10 -10.11 19.82
C LEU A 165 1.36 -8.83 20.24
N ALA A 166 0.08 -8.72 19.90
CA ALA A 166 -0.79 -7.66 20.43
C ALA A 166 -0.81 -7.77 21.97
N MET A 167 -0.23 -6.79 22.67
CA MET A 167 -0.35 -6.69 24.12
C MET A 167 -1.64 -5.97 24.49
N ARG A 168 -2.30 -6.58 25.48
CA ARG A 168 -3.61 -6.28 26.06
C ARG A 168 -3.81 -4.84 26.54
#